data_AF-A9GDZ6-F1
#
_entry.id   AF-A9GDZ6-F1
#
_cell.length_a   1.000
_cell.length_b   1.000
_cell.length_c   1.000
_cell.angle_alpha   90.00
_cell.angle_beta   90.00
_cell.angle_gamma   90.00
#
_symmetry.space_group_name_H-M   'P 1'
#
loop_
_entity.id
_entity.type
_entity.pdbx_description
1 polymer ?
#
loop_
_entity_poly.entity_id
_entity_poly.type
_entity_poly.pdbx_seq_one_letter_code
_entity_poly.pdbx_strand_id
1 'polypeptide(L)'
;MAARARRWQREIVAVCCASTLGLGVASGGCGTPTSYFCPWDEDEGPKGTPCEVNEPPDAGGAGGCGGGDDGGDDCAAEDDTDVAIASDFGDLIPPAEVCAGQCVPKEPLGWSEPALLWIGSPDGVPSCPATAPIVGYEGYADFAAPAPHTCPVCACDPPEATCDVPTEWKAYAAGFPCGGPAAPATSFAATDGWDGTCTSVNAVEAERTCDGAPCVQSLAIQAPRVISAGCAPRIAEAPENLDEPATTGSFTIVARACTGNAYPPCADPGMTCTPAPPIGDAAPPEGFLTCIHHEGEHECPATYPDRHVFYDGTEDTRGCAPCGCTEPTGAICRVLASAFSDEGCSQLVVAGVVGTGDAPFCGTITPGTALGSKLVSVVNLHPGQCEPFGGEPVGNIAPTAAATFCCHRSSVPA
;
A
#
# COMPACT_ATOMS: atom_id res chain seq x y z
N MET A 1 14.12 -38.78 -40.02
CA MET A 1 14.10 -39.10 -38.57
C MET A 1 14.19 -37.78 -37.83
N ALA A 2 13.33 -37.33 -36.93
CA ALA A 2 11.95 -37.62 -36.59
C ALA A 2 11.43 -36.28 -36.02
N ALA A 3 10.28 -35.80 -36.50
CA ALA A 3 9.61 -34.63 -35.97
C ALA A 3 8.92 -34.95 -34.64
N ARG A 4 8.97 -34.05 -33.66
CA ARG A 4 8.15 -34.16 -32.44
C ARG A 4 7.33 -32.90 -32.26
N ALA A 5 6.13 -32.93 -32.85
CA ALA A 5 5.04 -32.02 -32.53
C ALA A 5 4.49 -32.40 -31.15
N ARG A 6 4.27 -31.43 -30.26
CA ARG A 6 3.40 -31.61 -29.10
C ARG A 6 2.33 -30.53 -29.10
N ARG A 7 1.13 -31.06 -29.34
CA ARG A 7 -0.20 -30.46 -29.27
C ARG A 7 -0.58 -30.34 -27.80
N TRP A 8 -1.05 -29.17 -27.36
CA TRP A 8 -1.78 -29.03 -26.09
C TRP A 8 -3.09 -28.28 -26.32
N GLN A 9 -4.14 -28.85 -25.75
CA GLN A 9 -5.55 -28.61 -26.01
C GLN A 9 -6.04 -27.36 -25.30
N ARG A 10 -6.88 -26.59 -26.01
CA ARG A 10 -7.81 -25.62 -25.45
C ARG A 10 -8.96 -26.38 -24.79
N GLU A 11 -9.21 -26.13 -23.50
CA GLU A 11 -10.51 -26.42 -22.91
C GLU A 11 -11.35 -25.15 -22.86
N ILE A 12 -12.54 -25.28 -23.45
CA ILE A 12 -13.65 -24.34 -23.47
C ILE A 12 -14.59 -24.81 -22.37
N VAL A 13 -14.82 -24.00 -21.34
CA VAL A 13 -15.95 -24.20 -20.43
C VAL A 13 -16.99 -23.14 -20.72
N ALA A 14 -18.06 -23.58 -21.38
CA ALA A 14 -19.32 -22.86 -21.49
C ALA A 14 -20.22 -23.27 -20.33
N VAL A 15 -20.75 -22.30 -19.58
CA VAL A 15 -21.91 -22.50 -18.71
C VAL A 15 -22.94 -21.42 -19.04
N CYS A 16 -24.08 -21.88 -19.55
CA CYS A 16 -25.27 -21.08 -19.84
C CYS A 16 -26.13 -20.84 -18.58
N CYS A 17 -26.69 -19.63 -18.53
CA CYS A 17 -28.02 -19.21 -18.06
C CYS A 17 -28.69 -19.93 -16.87
N ALA A 18 -29.01 -19.15 -15.84
CA ALA A 18 -30.36 -19.13 -15.26
C ALA A 18 -30.69 -17.72 -14.72
N SER A 19 -31.71 -17.10 -15.32
CA SER A 19 -32.33 -15.85 -14.87
C SER A 19 -33.55 -16.16 -14.02
N THR A 20 -33.73 -15.49 -12.87
CA THR A 20 -35.06 -15.24 -12.28
C THR A 20 -35.08 -13.89 -11.55
N LEU A 21 -36.03 -13.06 -11.97
CA LEU A 21 -36.49 -11.80 -11.38
C LEU A 21 -37.13 -12.00 -10.00
N GLY A 22 -37.01 -10.98 -9.13
CA GLY A 22 -37.82 -10.85 -7.92
C GLY A 22 -37.64 -9.47 -7.26
N LEU A 23 -38.57 -8.56 -7.52
CA LEU A 23 -38.73 -7.25 -6.86
C LEU A 23 -39.11 -7.38 -5.38
N GLY A 24 -38.59 -6.48 -4.54
CA GLY A 24 -39.07 -6.31 -3.16
C GLY A 24 -38.43 -5.11 -2.46
N VAL A 25 -39.14 -3.98 -2.44
CA VAL A 25 -38.81 -2.76 -1.68
C VAL A 25 -39.28 -2.94 -0.23
N ALA A 26 -38.43 -2.65 0.76
CA ALA A 26 -38.84 -2.33 2.12
C ALA A 26 -37.81 -1.41 2.81
N SER A 27 -38.33 -0.30 3.31
CA SER A 27 -37.73 0.76 4.12
C SER A 27 -37.32 0.33 5.53
N GLY A 28 -36.25 0.92 6.09
CA GLY A 28 -35.97 0.92 7.53
C GLY A 28 -34.58 1.49 7.84
N GLY A 29 -34.52 2.59 8.60
CA GLY A 29 -33.30 3.37 8.85
C GLY A 29 -32.52 3.03 10.12
N CYS A 30 -31.38 3.73 10.21
CA CYS A 30 -30.53 4.09 11.35
C CYS A 30 -29.96 2.99 12.26
N GLY A 31 -28.64 2.83 12.19
CA GLY A 31 -27.80 2.28 13.26
C GLY A 31 -26.31 2.48 12.91
N THR A 32 -25.63 3.34 13.66
CA THR A 32 -24.16 3.53 13.63
C THR A 32 -23.44 2.23 14.00
N PRO A 33 -22.31 1.86 13.36
CA PRO A 33 -21.54 0.71 13.82
C PRO A 33 -20.64 1.13 14.99
N THR A 34 -20.95 0.62 16.18
CA THR A 34 -19.96 0.43 17.25
C THR A 34 -19.05 -0.72 16.83
N SER A 35 -17.78 -0.43 16.58
CA SER A 35 -16.75 -1.44 16.33
C SER A 35 -16.42 -2.17 17.63
N TYR A 36 -16.71 -3.47 17.69
CA TYR A 36 -16.14 -4.37 18.70
C TYR A 36 -14.89 -5.03 18.10
N PHE A 37 -13.75 -4.81 18.75
CA PHE A 37 -12.53 -5.58 18.55
C PHE A 37 -12.69 -6.90 19.32
N CYS A 38 -12.71 -8.03 18.60
CA CYS A 38 -12.35 -9.32 19.16
C CYS A 38 -10.96 -9.67 18.60
N PRO A 39 -9.93 -9.87 19.43
CA PRO A 39 -8.70 -10.49 18.95
C PRO A 39 -9.02 -11.93 18.54
N TRP A 40 -8.67 -12.28 17.30
CA TRP A 40 -8.60 -13.67 16.87
C TRP A 40 -7.40 -14.32 17.53
N ASP A 41 -7.61 -15.50 18.09
CA ASP A 41 -6.60 -16.54 18.28
C ASP A 41 -6.75 -17.51 17.09
N GLU A 42 -5.65 -17.92 16.47
CA GLU A 42 -5.61 -18.54 15.14
C GLU A 42 -5.84 -20.07 15.14
N ASP A 43 -5.98 -20.71 16.29
CA ASP A 43 -6.15 -22.15 16.35
C ASP A 43 -7.47 -22.56 17.03
N GLU A 44 -8.28 -23.31 16.26
CA GLU A 44 -9.49 -24.04 16.63
C GLU A 44 -10.87 -23.39 16.33
N GLY A 45 -11.65 -24.08 15.51
CA GLY A 45 -13.11 -24.00 15.51
C GLY A 45 -13.73 -25.41 15.52
N PRO A 46 -15.08 -25.60 15.54
CA PRO A 46 -16.12 -24.60 15.77
C PRO A 46 -17.24 -25.04 16.76
N LYS A 47 -18.09 -24.05 17.11
CA LYS A 47 -19.50 -24.11 17.58
C LYS A 47 -19.81 -24.29 19.08
N GLY A 48 -20.25 -23.18 19.68
CA GLY A 48 -21.64 -23.06 20.11
C GLY A 48 -21.92 -23.01 21.62
N THR A 49 -21.70 -21.87 22.28
CA THR A 49 -22.51 -21.39 23.42
C THR A 49 -22.24 -19.89 23.68
N PRO A 50 -23.22 -19.08 24.13
CA PRO A 50 -23.04 -17.64 24.37
C PRO A 50 -22.25 -17.39 25.67
N CYS A 51 -21.44 -16.33 25.69
CA CYS A 51 -20.72 -15.87 26.87
C CYS A 51 -21.71 -15.33 27.92
N GLU A 52 -21.80 -15.99 29.07
CA GLU A 52 -22.42 -15.43 30.28
C GLU A 52 -21.39 -14.58 31.04
N VAL A 53 -21.86 -13.41 31.50
CA VAL A 53 -21.14 -12.46 32.33
C VAL A 53 -21.25 -12.92 33.78
N ASN A 54 -20.14 -13.20 34.46
CA ASN A 54 -20.12 -13.37 35.91
C ASN A 54 -19.50 -12.14 36.58
N GLU A 55 -20.33 -11.44 37.34
CA GLU A 55 -19.96 -10.38 38.28
C GLU A 55 -19.20 -10.96 39.50
N PRO A 56 -18.32 -10.17 40.15
CA PRO A 56 -17.59 -10.63 41.34
C PRO A 56 -18.45 -10.46 42.61
N PRO A 57 -18.42 -11.41 43.57
CA PRO A 57 -19.05 -11.19 44.86
C PRO A 57 -18.15 -10.42 45.82
N ASP A 58 -18.77 -9.41 46.41
CA ASP A 58 -18.32 -8.54 47.49
C ASP A 58 -17.98 -9.24 48.81
N ALA A 59 -17.22 -8.47 49.58
CA ALA A 59 -16.81 -8.66 50.96
C ALA A 59 -17.94 -8.97 51.96
N GLY A 60 -17.59 -9.73 53.00
CA GLY A 60 -18.32 -9.73 54.28
C GLY A 60 -17.99 -10.92 55.18
N GLY A 61 -17.72 -10.67 56.47
CA GLY A 61 -17.89 -11.70 57.49
C GLY A 61 -16.90 -11.67 58.66
N ALA A 62 -17.15 -10.80 59.63
CA ALA A 62 -16.48 -10.77 60.93
C ALA A 62 -16.71 -12.06 61.74
N GLY A 63 -15.64 -12.60 62.34
CA GLY A 63 -15.69 -13.65 63.36
C GLY A 63 -15.22 -13.11 64.70
N GLY A 64 -16.15 -12.74 65.56
CA GLY A 64 -15.89 -12.33 66.94
C GLY A 64 -15.63 -13.54 67.84
N CYS A 65 -14.63 -13.44 68.70
CA CYS A 65 -14.39 -14.38 69.80
C CYS A 65 -14.92 -13.73 71.09
N GLY A 66 -16.02 -14.27 71.60
CA GLY A 66 -16.62 -13.86 72.87
C GLY A 66 -15.77 -14.33 74.06
N GLY A 67 -15.73 -13.48 75.07
CA GLY A 67 -15.11 -13.78 76.36
C GLY A 67 -15.92 -14.78 77.18
N GLY A 68 -15.19 -15.56 77.96
CA GLY A 68 -15.67 -16.28 79.13
C GLY A 68 -14.53 -16.28 80.14
N ASP A 69 -14.74 -15.56 81.24
CA ASP A 69 -13.99 -15.69 82.48
C ASP A 69 -14.01 -17.14 82.95
N ASP A 70 -12.86 -17.65 83.42
CA ASP A 70 -12.74 -18.45 84.65
C ASP A 70 -11.27 -18.91 84.83
N GLY A 71 -10.57 -18.26 85.76
CA GLY A 71 -9.65 -18.90 86.72
C GLY A 71 -8.33 -19.55 86.26
N GLY A 72 -7.22 -18.96 86.71
CA GLY A 72 -6.15 -19.72 87.36
C GLY A 72 -4.84 -19.91 86.59
N ASP A 73 -3.80 -19.32 87.16
CA ASP A 73 -2.43 -19.81 87.31
C ASP A 73 -1.54 -20.08 86.08
N ASP A 74 -0.44 -19.32 86.07
CA ASP A 74 0.93 -19.78 85.90
C ASP A 74 1.30 -20.54 84.62
N CYS A 75 2.13 -19.90 83.78
CA CYS A 75 3.42 -20.43 83.33
C CYS A 75 4.16 -19.38 82.49
N ALA A 76 5.05 -18.64 83.15
CA ALA A 76 6.22 -18.06 82.53
C ALA A 76 7.32 -19.14 82.40
N ALA A 77 7.97 -19.21 81.25
CA ALA A 77 9.29 -19.78 80.98
C ALA A 77 9.67 -19.23 79.58
N GLU A 78 10.57 -18.25 79.41
CA GLU A 78 12.03 -18.31 79.59
C GLU A 78 12.59 -19.61 78.99
N ASP A 79 13.39 -19.51 77.91
CA ASP A 79 14.82 -19.93 77.90
C ASP A 79 15.36 -20.13 76.46
N ASP A 80 16.32 -19.28 76.11
CA ASP A 80 17.60 -19.52 75.42
C ASP A 80 17.74 -20.62 74.36
N THR A 81 18.14 -20.21 73.16
CA THR A 81 19.24 -20.90 72.45
C THR A 81 20.04 -19.89 71.60
N ASP A 82 21.07 -19.33 72.23
CA ASP A 82 22.25 -18.81 71.56
C ASP A 82 23.03 -19.98 70.92
N VAL A 83 23.26 -19.93 69.61
CA VAL A 83 24.30 -20.72 68.96
C VAL A 83 25.33 -19.77 68.39
N ALA A 84 26.33 -19.46 69.21
CA ALA A 84 27.62 -18.98 68.76
C ALA A 84 28.50 -20.20 68.44
N ILE A 85 28.95 -20.31 67.18
CA ILE A 85 30.19 -21.00 66.85
C ILE A 85 31.09 -19.98 66.15
N ALA A 86 32.05 -19.47 66.90
CA ALA A 86 33.27 -18.92 66.35
C ALA A 86 34.24 -20.07 66.06
N SER A 87 34.86 -20.05 64.89
CA SER A 87 36.21 -20.58 64.72
C SER A 87 36.95 -19.72 63.71
N ASP A 88 37.76 -18.86 64.30
CA ASP A 88 38.95 -18.25 63.77
C ASP A 88 39.86 -19.32 63.12
N PHE A 89 40.04 -19.20 61.81
CA PHE A 89 41.25 -19.63 61.12
C PHE A 89 41.69 -18.45 60.24
N GLY A 90 42.55 -17.60 60.78
CA GLY A 90 43.45 -16.82 59.98
C GLY A 90 44.40 -17.73 59.21
N ASP A 91 44.24 -17.77 57.89
CA ASP A 91 45.38 -17.83 56.98
C ASP A 91 45.09 -17.02 55.72
N LEU A 92 46.03 -16.15 55.41
CA LEU A 92 45.95 -15.06 54.45
C LEU A 92 45.90 -15.60 53.01
N ILE A 93 44.70 -15.77 52.46
CA ILE A 93 44.48 -15.60 51.03
C ILE A 93 43.96 -14.17 50.87
N PRO A 94 44.66 -13.26 50.17
CA PRO A 94 44.05 -11.96 49.86
C PRO A 94 42.73 -12.23 49.12
N PRO A 95 41.62 -11.53 49.41
CA PRO A 95 40.37 -11.67 48.66
C PRO A 95 40.56 -11.04 47.27
N ALA A 96 41.44 -11.64 46.47
CA ALA A 96 41.44 -11.50 45.04
C ALA A 96 40.39 -12.49 44.51
N GLU A 97 39.39 -11.97 43.79
CA GLU A 97 38.67 -12.72 42.76
C GLU A 97 37.80 -13.90 43.20
N VAL A 98 36.86 -13.73 44.14
CA VAL A 98 35.80 -14.75 44.35
C VAL A 98 34.58 -14.47 43.46
N CYS A 99 34.81 -14.28 42.17
CA CYS A 99 33.79 -14.31 41.12
C CYS A 99 34.16 -15.45 40.18
N ALA A 100 33.27 -16.43 39.97
CA ALA A 100 33.57 -17.57 39.07
C ALA A 100 33.67 -17.16 37.59
N GLY A 101 33.30 -15.92 37.26
CA GLY A 101 33.52 -15.29 35.97
C GLY A 101 34.57 -14.19 36.07
N GLN A 102 34.17 -12.96 35.71
CA GLN A 102 35.01 -11.77 35.78
C GLN A 102 34.25 -10.62 36.45
N CYS A 103 35.00 -9.76 37.12
CA CYS A 103 34.46 -8.52 37.68
C CYS A 103 34.60 -7.39 36.67
N VAL A 104 33.48 -6.82 36.24
CA VAL A 104 33.44 -5.67 35.30
C VAL A 104 32.68 -4.49 35.91
N PRO A 105 32.91 -3.24 35.44
CA PRO A 105 32.18 -2.09 35.93
C PRO A 105 30.67 -2.30 35.79
N LYS A 106 29.91 -1.92 36.82
CA LYS A 106 28.45 -1.99 36.77
C LYS A 106 27.90 -1.11 35.64
N GLU A 107 26.83 -1.56 35.01
CA GLU A 107 26.08 -0.83 33.99
C GLU A 107 25.50 0.48 34.55
N PRO A 108 25.52 1.59 33.78
CA PRO A 108 24.76 2.77 34.13
C PRO A 108 23.25 2.50 34.07
N LEU A 109 22.46 3.32 34.76
CA LEU A 109 21.00 3.21 34.73
C LEU A 109 20.46 3.30 33.29
N GLY A 110 19.58 2.37 32.91
CA GLY A 110 18.96 2.28 31.58
C GLY A 110 19.66 1.31 30.63
N TRP A 111 20.88 0.88 30.95
CA TRP A 111 21.59 -0.14 30.18
C TRP A 111 21.29 -1.55 30.72
N SER A 112 21.43 -2.55 29.87
CA SER A 112 21.36 -3.95 30.28
C SER A 112 22.51 -4.34 31.21
N GLU A 113 22.32 -5.43 31.95
CA GLU A 113 23.43 -6.10 32.62
C GLU A 113 24.50 -6.55 31.58
N PRO A 114 25.79 -6.63 31.97
CA PRO A 114 26.86 -7.07 31.07
C PRO A 114 26.65 -8.50 30.58
N ALA A 115 26.66 -8.67 29.25
CA ALA A 115 26.51 -9.94 28.55
C ALA A 115 27.75 -10.25 27.69
N LEU A 116 27.88 -11.51 27.28
CA LEU A 116 28.91 -11.93 26.34
C LEU A 116 28.42 -11.73 24.91
N LEU A 117 29.02 -10.79 24.17
CA LEU A 117 28.69 -10.50 22.78
C LEU A 117 29.69 -11.15 21.84
N TRP A 118 29.20 -11.95 20.91
CA TRP A 118 29.97 -12.38 19.74
C TRP A 118 29.55 -11.58 18.52
N ILE A 119 30.52 -11.22 17.68
CA ILE A 119 30.32 -10.50 16.42
C ILE A 119 31.06 -11.27 15.32
N GLY A 120 30.44 -11.46 14.17
CA GLY A 120 31.11 -12.12 13.04
C GLY A 120 30.20 -12.43 11.86
N SER A 121 30.66 -13.31 10.97
CA SER A 121 29.94 -13.69 9.76
C SER A 121 28.70 -14.56 10.06
N PRO A 122 27.57 -14.37 9.33
CA PRO A 122 26.37 -15.21 9.46
C PRO A 122 26.60 -16.72 9.31
N ASP A 123 27.63 -17.15 8.57
CA ASP A 123 27.92 -18.57 8.35
C ASP A 123 28.63 -19.24 9.53
N GLY A 124 29.14 -18.44 10.48
CA GLY A 124 30.01 -18.88 11.56
C GLY A 124 29.47 -18.66 12.97
N VAL A 125 28.17 -18.41 13.12
CA VAL A 125 27.59 -18.02 14.42
C VAL A 125 27.74 -19.14 15.46
N PRO A 126 28.53 -18.93 16.54
CA PRO A 126 28.73 -19.94 17.56
C PRO A 126 27.50 -20.10 18.45
N SER A 127 27.37 -21.27 19.09
CA SER A 127 26.46 -21.44 20.21
C SER A 127 26.95 -20.66 21.43
N CYS A 128 26.01 -20.26 22.29
CA CYS A 128 26.36 -19.61 23.54
C CYS A 128 27.19 -20.54 24.46
N PRO A 129 28.22 -20.02 25.16
CA PRO A 129 29.08 -20.82 26.02
C PRO A 129 28.33 -21.32 27.25
N ALA A 130 28.80 -22.41 27.87
CA ALA A 130 28.15 -23.00 29.05
C ALA A 130 28.07 -22.04 30.26
N THR A 131 28.99 -21.06 30.34
CA THR A 131 29.01 -20.02 31.37
C THR A 131 27.93 -18.95 31.15
N ALA A 132 27.42 -18.80 29.92
CA ALA A 132 26.34 -17.89 29.56
C ALA A 132 25.42 -18.58 28.53
N PRO A 133 24.63 -19.60 28.92
CA PRO A 133 23.98 -20.50 27.96
C PRO A 133 22.73 -19.93 27.29
N ILE A 134 22.25 -18.77 27.74
CA ILE A 134 20.99 -18.19 27.27
C ILE A 134 21.29 -17.17 26.17
N VAL A 135 20.64 -17.30 25.00
CA VAL A 135 20.68 -16.25 23.97
C VAL A 135 19.82 -15.09 24.46
N GLY A 136 20.46 -13.95 24.74
CA GLY A 136 19.79 -12.74 25.19
C GLY A 136 19.47 -11.77 24.05
N TYR A 137 20.21 -11.83 22.95
CA TYR A 137 20.00 -10.98 21.78
C TYR A 137 20.60 -11.62 20.53
N GLU A 138 19.97 -11.39 19.39
CA GLU A 138 20.52 -11.64 18.06
C GLU A 138 20.19 -10.44 17.17
N GLY A 139 21.16 -9.98 16.39
CA GLY A 139 20.98 -8.82 15.52
C GLY A 139 22.04 -8.75 14.43
N TYR A 140 21.89 -7.77 13.54
CA TYR A 140 22.62 -7.72 12.29
C TYR A 140 23.25 -6.35 12.04
N ALA A 141 24.39 -6.33 11.35
CA ALA A 141 25.07 -5.09 10.96
C ALA A 141 25.63 -5.19 9.54
N ASP A 142 26.16 -4.06 9.06
CA ASP A 142 26.71 -3.91 7.71
C ASP A 142 25.69 -4.31 6.63
N PHE A 143 24.57 -3.60 6.64
CA PHE A 143 23.50 -3.76 5.66
C PHE A 143 23.96 -3.31 4.28
N ALA A 144 23.96 -4.25 3.34
CA ALA A 144 24.11 -3.98 1.91
C ALA A 144 22.72 -3.89 1.28
N ALA A 145 22.35 -2.67 0.88
CA ALA A 145 21.10 -2.46 0.15
C ALA A 145 21.13 -3.22 -1.19
N PRO A 146 20.00 -3.83 -1.59
CA PRO A 146 19.90 -4.53 -2.86
C PRO A 146 19.86 -3.54 -4.04
N ALA A 147 19.78 -4.07 -5.26
CA ALA A 147 19.60 -3.25 -6.45
C ALA A 147 18.36 -2.34 -6.34
N PRO A 148 18.36 -1.16 -7.00
CA PRO A 148 17.21 -0.26 -7.00
C PRO A 148 15.93 -0.98 -7.44
N HIS A 149 14.81 -0.68 -6.78
CA HIS A 149 13.52 -1.24 -7.13
C HIS A 149 13.09 -0.72 -8.52
N THR A 150 12.78 -1.63 -9.43
CA THR A 150 12.32 -1.30 -10.78
C THR A 150 10.82 -1.52 -10.86
N CYS A 151 10.09 -0.45 -11.17
CA CYS A 151 8.66 -0.49 -11.34
C CYS A 151 8.27 -0.68 -12.81
N PRO A 152 7.12 -1.32 -13.07
CA PRO A 152 6.65 -1.51 -14.43
C PRO A 152 6.17 -0.18 -15.01
N VAL A 153 6.32 -0.03 -16.32
CA VAL A 153 5.89 1.18 -17.04
C VAL A 153 4.37 1.25 -17.06
N CYS A 154 3.79 2.41 -16.77
CA CYS A 154 2.35 2.61 -16.89
C CYS A 154 1.92 2.81 -18.35
N ALA A 155 0.73 2.34 -18.67
CA ALA A 155 0.07 2.53 -19.95
C ALA A 155 -1.41 2.89 -19.75
N CYS A 156 -2.02 3.49 -20.77
CA CYS A 156 -3.43 3.83 -20.79
C CYS A 156 -4.12 3.04 -21.90
N ASP A 157 -5.30 2.51 -21.61
CA ASP A 157 -6.17 2.00 -22.67
C ASP A 157 -6.76 3.16 -23.48
N PRO A 158 -7.07 2.94 -24.78
CA PRO A 158 -7.76 3.95 -25.58
C PRO A 158 -9.08 4.36 -24.91
N PRO A 159 -9.43 5.66 -24.90
CA PRO A 159 -10.68 6.09 -24.31
C PRO A 159 -11.85 5.61 -25.17
N GLU A 160 -12.98 5.31 -24.52
CA GLU A 160 -14.24 5.14 -25.23
C GLU A 160 -14.76 6.51 -25.65
N ALA A 161 -15.15 6.67 -26.91
CA ALA A 161 -15.70 7.93 -27.39
C ALA A 161 -16.93 7.70 -28.28
N THR A 162 -17.83 8.68 -28.25
CA THR A 162 -18.97 8.77 -29.15
C THR A 162 -18.97 10.12 -29.84
N CYS A 163 -19.53 10.14 -31.06
CA CYS A 163 -19.72 11.38 -31.79
C CYS A 163 -21.14 11.88 -31.61
N ASP A 164 -21.27 13.05 -30.99
CA ASP A 164 -22.52 13.78 -30.91
C ASP A 164 -22.71 14.57 -32.20
N VAL A 165 -23.71 14.15 -32.98
CA VAL A 165 -24.00 14.70 -34.30
C VAL A 165 -24.70 16.07 -34.16
N PRO A 166 -24.43 17.02 -35.07
CA PRO A 166 -25.03 18.35 -34.97
C PRO A 166 -26.54 18.30 -35.22
N THR A 167 -27.33 18.72 -34.24
CA THR A 167 -28.79 18.86 -34.36
C THR A 167 -29.21 20.26 -34.82
N GLU A 168 -28.34 21.26 -34.66
CA GLU A 168 -28.58 22.64 -35.07
C GLU A 168 -28.31 22.88 -36.56
N TRP A 169 -29.39 22.97 -37.34
CA TRP A 169 -29.38 23.25 -38.77
C TRP A 169 -30.25 24.47 -39.05
N LYS A 170 -29.72 25.44 -39.80
CA LYS A 170 -30.41 26.71 -40.09
C LYS A 170 -30.35 27.01 -41.57
N ALA A 171 -31.51 27.15 -42.20
CA ALA A 171 -31.61 27.66 -43.56
C ALA A 171 -31.73 29.19 -43.53
N TYR A 172 -31.13 29.87 -44.49
CA TYR A 172 -31.18 31.32 -44.59
C TYR A 172 -31.74 31.77 -45.93
N ALA A 173 -32.49 32.88 -45.91
CA ALA A 173 -32.97 33.58 -47.11
C ALA A 173 -31.88 34.48 -47.75
N ALA A 174 -30.63 34.08 -47.61
CA ALA A 174 -29.45 34.69 -48.22
C ALA A 174 -28.47 33.59 -48.63
N GLY A 175 -27.68 33.84 -49.68
CA GLY A 175 -26.65 32.93 -50.14
C GLY A 175 -25.44 32.87 -49.21
N PHE A 176 -24.23 32.93 -49.77
CA PHE A 176 -22.99 32.87 -49.00
C PHE A 176 -22.54 34.29 -48.56
N PRO A 177 -22.02 34.46 -47.32
CA PRO A 177 -21.97 33.49 -46.22
C PRO A 177 -23.33 33.32 -45.52
N CYS A 178 -23.52 32.18 -44.87
CA CYS A 178 -24.73 31.89 -44.10
C CYS A 178 -24.88 32.90 -42.95
N GLY A 179 -26.10 33.41 -42.73
CA GLY A 179 -26.42 34.20 -41.53
C GLY A 179 -25.81 35.60 -41.46
N GLY A 180 -25.76 36.33 -42.58
CA GLY A 180 -25.50 37.78 -42.54
C GLY A 180 -26.45 38.52 -41.57
N PRO A 181 -26.05 39.69 -41.03
CA PRO A 181 -26.69 40.36 -39.88
C PRO A 181 -28.17 40.75 -40.03
N ALA A 182 -28.78 40.53 -41.19
CA ALA A 182 -30.20 40.76 -41.46
C ALA A 182 -30.87 39.61 -42.23
N ALA A 183 -30.20 38.47 -42.41
CA ALA A 183 -30.75 37.35 -43.17
C ALA A 183 -31.77 36.57 -42.31
N PRO A 184 -33.05 36.49 -42.74
CA PRO A 184 -34.06 35.67 -42.07
C PRO A 184 -33.60 34.21 -42.00
N ALA A 185 -33.68 33.61 -40.81
CA ALA A 185 -33.31 32.23 -40.56
C ALA A 185 -34.56 31.37 -40.37
N THR A 186 -34.63 30.24 -41.08
CA THR A 186 -35.63 29.21 -40.88
C THR A 186 -34.97 28.02 -40.20
N SER A 187 -35.54 27.56 -39.09
CA SER A 187 -35.04 26.34 -38.44
C SER A 187 -35.25 25.14 -39.34
N PHE A 188 -34.18 24.38 -39.55
CA PHE A 188 -34.21 23.04 -40.14
C PHE A 188 -33.63 22.02 -39.15
N ALA A 189 -33.62 22.35 -37.86
CA ALA A 189 -32.99 21.57 -36.81
C ALA A 189 -33.59 20.16 -36.69
N ALA A 190 -32.77 19.21 -36.25
CA ALA A 190 -33.23 17.91 -35.81
C ALA A 190 -33.80 18.01 -34.38
N THR A 191 -34.49 16.96 -33.92
CA THR A 191 -34.90 16.85 -32.53
C THR A 191 -33.70 16.61 -31.62
N ASP A 192 -33.83 16.97 -30.35
CA ASP A 192 -32.84 16.62 -29.34
C ASP A 192 -32.67 15.09 -29.28
N GLY A 193 -31.41 14.64 -29.16
CA GLY A 193 -31.07 13.22 -29.14
C GLY A 193 -31.15 12.50 -30.49
N TRP A 194 -31.27 13.23 -31.60
CA TRP A 194 -31.18 12.64 -32.94
C TRP A 194 -29.82 11.99 -33.18
N ASP A 195 -29.81 10.75 -33.67
CA ASP A 195 -28.63 9.92 -33.88
C ASP A 195 -28.01 10.06 -35.29
N GLY A 196 -28.57 10.96 -36.11
CA GLY A 196 -28.14 11.18 -37.48
C GLY A 196 -28.92 10.40 -38.53
N THR A 197 -29.85 9.53 -38.13
CA THR A 197 -30.71 8.76 -39.07
C THR A 197 -31.60 9.66 -39.94
N CYS A 198 -32.07 9.19 -41.09
CA CYS A 198 -32.88 10.03 -41.98
C CYS A 198 -34.14 10.55 -41.28
N THR A 199 -34.37 11.87 -41.31
CA THR A 199 -35.56 12.49 -40.73
C THR A 199 -36.05 13.69 -41.54
N SER A 200 -37.37 13.81 -41.67
CA SER A 200 -38.07 14.95 -42.28
C SER A 200 -38.59 15.97 -41.26
N VAL A 201 -38.25 15.81 -39.97
CA VAL A 201 -38.68 16.75 -38.93
C VAL A 201 -38.19 18.17 -39.26
N ASN A 202 -39.07 19.15 -39.10
CA ASN A 202 -38.84 20.57 -39.43
C ASN A 202 -38.51 20.82 -40.92
N ALA A 203 -39.05 20.00 -41.85
CA ALA A 203 -38.92 20.24 -43.28
C ALA A 203 -39.38 21.65 -43.70
N VAL A 204 -38.75 22.16 -44.76
CA VAL A 204 -39.08 23.46 -45.36
C VAL A 204 -39.59 23.22 -46.77
N GLU A 205 -40.86 23.54 -47.00
CA GLU A 205 -41.53 23.43 -48.29
C GLU A 205 -40.83 24.25 -49.39
N ALA A 206 -40.95 23.76 -50.63
CA ALA A 206 -40.50 24.49 -51.82
C ALA A 206 -41.20 25.85 -51.94
N GLU A 207 -40.51 26.83 -52.51
CA GLU A 207 -41.03 28.19 -52.77
C GLU A 207 -41.60 28.93 -51.55
N ARG A 208 -41.34 28.44 -50.32
CA ARG A 208 -41.71 29.15 -49.10
C ARG A 208 -40.94 30.47 -49.03
N THR A 209 -41.66 31.56 -48.80
CA THR A 209 -41.08 32.90 -48.69
C THR A 209 -40.91 33.34 -47.24
N CYS A 210 -39.76 33.93 -46.92
CA CYS A 210 -39.40 34.55 -45.66
C CYS A 210 -39.01 36.01 -45.95
N ASP A 211 -39.78 36.97 -45.44
CA ASP A 211 -39.61 38.40 -45.70
C ASP A 211 -39.54 38.78 -47.19
N GLY A 212 -40.37 38.11 -48.00
CA GLY A 212 -40.51 38.39 -49.44
C GLY A 212 -39.45 37.75 -50.35
N ALA A 213 -38.53 36.97 -49.79
CA ALA A 213 -37.54 36.17 -50.55
C ALA A 213 -37.69 34.67 -50.24
N PRO A 214 -37.18 33.75 -51.08
CA PRO A 214 -37.16 32.33 -50.76
C PRO A 214 -36.42 32.06 -49.45
N CYS A 215 -37.05 31.31 -48.53
CA CYS A 215 -36.53 31.00 -47.20
C CYS A 215 -35.21 30.21 -47.23
N VAL A 216 -34.96 29.45 -48.30
CA VAL A 216 -33.82 28.57 -48.44
C VAL A 216 -32.97 29.04 -49.61
N GLN A 217 -31.80 29.60 -49.30
CA GLN A 217 -30.74 29.97 -50.25
C GLN A 217 -29.35 29.53 -49.76
N SER A 218 -29.21 29.29 -48.47
CA SER A 218 -28.07 28.60 -47.88
C SER A 218 -28.48 27.80 -46.65
N LEU A 219 -27.63 26.85 -46.26
CA LEU A 219 -27.81 25.99 -45.10
C LEU A 219 -26.53 25.99 -44.26
N ALA A 220 -26.69 26.38 -42.99
CA ALA A 220 -25.64 26.26 -42.00
C ALA A 220 -25.82 25.01 -41.13
N ILE A 221 -24.72 24.32 -40.88
CA ILE A 221 -24.67 23.11 -40.05
C ILE A 221 -23.54 23.29 -39.02
N GLN A 222 -23.85 23.13 -37.74
CA GLN A 222 -22.84 23.25 -36.68
C GLN A 222 -21.82 22.09 -36.71
N ALA A 223 -20.67 22.29 -36.08
CA ALA A 223 -19.67 21.25 -35.91
C ALA A 223 -20.14 20.14 -34.94
N PRO A 224 -19.82 18.85 -35.21
CA PRO A 224 -20.06 17.78 -34.25
C PRO A 224 -19.18 17.91 -33.00
N ARG A 225 -19.58 17.25 -31.92
CA ARG A 225 -18.81 17.18 -30.68
C ARG A 225 -18.36 15.74 -30.42
N VAL A 226 -17.19 15.60 -29.79
CA VAL A 226 -16.77 14.29 -29.26
C VAL A 226 -17.11 14.27 -27.79
N ILE A 227 -17.75 13.18 -27.36
CA ILE A 227 -17.93 12.86 -25.96
C ILE A 227 -16.98 11.70 -25.68
N SER A 228 -15.97 11.94 -24.85
CA SER A 228 -14.96 10.94 -24.50
C SER A 228 -15.08 10.58 -23.02
N ALA A 229 -14.98 9.30 -22.71
CA ALA A 229 -14.75 8.83 -21.36
C ALA A 229 -13.25 8.87 -21.04
N GLY A 230 -12.88 8.91 -19.75
CA GLY A 230 -11.49 8.83 -19.34
C GLY A 230 -10.82 7.50 -19.75
N CYS A 231 -9.50 7.50 -19.83
CA CYS A 231 -8.75 6.26 -20.08
C CYS A 231 -8.63 5.41 -18.82
N ALA A 232 -8.71 4.08 -18.97
CA ALA A 232 -8.39 3.15 -17.91
C ALA A 232 -6.86 2.99 -17.80
N PRO A 233 -6.26 3.21 -16.60
CA PRO A 233 -4.85 2.96 -16.39
C PRO A 233 -4.57 1.46 -16.30
N ARG A 234 -3.42 1.05 -16.83
CA ARG A 234 -2.92 -0.31 -16.74
C ARG A 234 -1.41 -0.34 -16.63
N ILE A 235 -0.89 -1.50 -16.24
CA ILE A 235 0.54 -1.79 -16.29
C ILE A 235 0.88 -2.25 -17.71
N ALA A 236 1.92 -1.69 -18.31
CA ALA A 236 2.45 -2.16 -19.59
C ALA A 236 3.00 -3.58 -19.40
N GLU A 237 2.74 -4.46 -20.36
CA GLU A 237 3.26 -5.83 -20.33
C GLU A 237 4.79 -5.79 -20.18
N ALA A 238 5.29 -6.46 -19.14
CA ALA A 238 6.72 -6.55 -18.91
C ALA A 238 7.37 -7.31 -20.07
N PRO A 239 8.56 -6.89 -20.55
CA PRO A 239 9.30 -7.67 -21.52
C PRO A 239 9.62 -9.06 -20.93
N GLU A 240 9.36 -10.12 -21.70
CA GLU A 240 9.42 -11.53 -21.27
C GLU A 240 10.81 -12.04 -20.80
N ASN A 241 11.83 -11.19 -20.70
CA ASN A 241 13.21 -11.59 -20.39
C ASN A 241 13.93 -10.55 -19.52
N LEU A 242 13.55 -10.45 -18.25
CA LEU A 242 14.40 -9.81 -17.24
C LEU A 242 14.74 -10.87 -16.18
N ASP A 243 16.03 -11.18 -16.05
CA ASP A 243 16.55 -11.97 -14.94
C ASP A 243 16.10 -11.30 -13.63
N GLU A 244 15.46 -12.07 -12.74
CA GLU A 244 14.89 -11.56 -11.50
C GLU A 244 16.02 -11.00 -10.60
N PRO A 245 16.10 -9.69 -10.37
CA PRO A 245 17.14 -9.14 -9.51
C PRO A 245 16.91 -9.60 -8.07
N ALA A 246 18.00 -9.76 -7.31
CA ALA A 246 17.93 -10.08 -5.89
C ALA A 246 17.07 -9.03 -5.16
N THR A 247 15.89 -9.47 -4.70
CA THR A 247 14.84 -8.60 -4.16
C THR A 247 15.10 -8.20 -2.72
N THR A 248 16.00 -8.89 -2.01
CA THR A 248 16.26 -8.68 -0.58
C THR A 248 17.67 -8.16 -0.34
N GLY A 249 17.81 -7.13 0.50
CA GLY A 249 19.11 -6.71 1.02
C GLY A 249 19.74 -7.78 1.91
N SER A 250 21.02 -7.63 2.22
CA SER A 250 21.74 -8.61 3.04
C SER A 250 22.57 -7.93 4.11
N PHE A 251 22.60 -8.52 5.30
CA PHE A 251 23.57 -8.18 6.33
C PHE A 251 24.80 -9.07 6.22
N THR A 252 25.97 -8.50 6.46
CA THR A 252 27.23 -9.24 6.39
C THR A 252 27.81 -9.57 7.76
N ILE A 253 27.25 -8.97 8.82
CA ILE A 253 27.62 -9.21 10.22
C ILE A 253 26.39 -9.65 11.01
N VAL A 254 26.58 -10.65 11.87
CA VAL A 254 25.66 -11.06 12.93
C VAL A 254 26.31 -10.80 14.28
N ALA A 255 25.50 -10.33 15.23
CA ALA A 255 25.82 -10.27 16.64
C ALA A 255 24.93 -11.23 17.41
N ARG A 256 25.52 -11.94 18.38
CA ARG A 256 24.80 -12.78 19.34
C ARG A 256 25.26 -12.45 20.75
N ALA A 257 24.33 -11.97 21.58
CA ALA A 257 24.59 -11.77 23.00
C ALA A 257 24.12 -12.98 23.79
N CYS A 258 24.97 -13.45 24.68
CA CYS A 258 24.75 -14.59 25.55
C CYS A 258 24.77 -14.12 27.01
N THR A 259 23.75 -14.51 27.76
CA THR A 259 23.58 -14.14 29.17
C THR A 259 23.64 -15.38 30.07
N GLY A 260 24.03 -15.15 31.31
CA GLY A 260 24.13 -16.18 32.35
C GLY A 260 24.47 -15.55 33.68
N ASN A 261 24.38 -16.37 34.73
CA ASN A 261 24.66 -15.91 36.09
C ASN A 261 26.06 -16.31 36.49
N ALA A 262 26.79 -15.39 37.12
CA ALA A 262 28.07 -15.66 37.75
C ALA A 262 28.01 -15.29 39.24
N TYR A 263 28.54 -16.17 40.09
CA TYR A 263 28.59 -16.02 41.54
C TYR A 263 29.94 -16.53 42.06
N PRO A 264 30.39 -16.12 43.25
CA PRO A 264 29.84 -15.06 44.12
C PRO A 264 30.07 -13.63 43.57
N PRO A 265 29.50 -12.57 44.21
CA PRO A 265 29.69 -11.19 43.77
C PRO A 265 31.13 -10.70 43.96
N CYS A 266 31.48 -9.63 43.24
CA CYS A 266 32.78 -8.98 43.32
C CYS A 266 33.02 -8.29 44.67
N ALA A 267 34.29 -8.16 45.05
CA ALA A 267 34.68 -7.48 46.29
C ALA A 267 34.41 -5.96 46.26
N ASP A 268 34.51 -5.33 45.09
CA ASP A 268 34.17 -3.92 44.88
C ASP A 268 32.66 -3.78 44.54
N PRO A 269 31.87 -3.03 45.32
CA PRO A 269 30.45 -2.81 45.05
C PRO A 269 30.17 -2.01 43.77
N GLY A 270 31.17 -1.33 43.18
CA GLY A 270 31.09 -0.70 41.86
C GLY A 270 31.24 -1.66 40.68
N MET A 271 31.53 -2.94 40.96
CA MET A 271 31.73 -3.98 39.97
C MET A 271 30.62 -5.03 40.07
N THR A 272 30.29 -5.66 38.95
CA THR A 272 29.37 -6.79 38.88
C THR A 272 30.08 -8.04 38.39
N CYS A 273 29.70 -9.19 38.94
CA CYS A 273 30.24 -10.48 38.52
C CYS A 273 29.45 -10.96 37.31
N THR A 274 30.12 -11.10 36.16
CA THR A 274 29.53 -11.55 34.89
C THR A 274 30.30 -12.75 34.35
N PRO A 275 29.68 -13.64 33.54
CA PRO A 275 30.40 -14.69 32.84
C PRO A 275 31.64 -14.17 32.10
N ALA A 276 32.73 -14.93 32.14
CA ALA A 276 33.95 -14.61 31.41
C ALA A 276 33.92 -15.20 29.98
N PRO A 277 34.50 -14.50 28.98
CA PRO A 277 34.70 -15.06 27.65
C PRO A 277 35.47 -16.39 27.70
N PRO A 278 35.12 -17.39 26.86
CA PRO A 278 35.92 -18.60 26.75
C PRO A 278 37.33 -18.28 26.22
N ILE A 279 38.34 -19.00 26.72
CA ILE A 279 39.76 -18.85 26.35
C ILE A 279 40.25 -20.13 25.65
N GLY A 280 41.20 -20.02 24.71
CA GLY A 280 41.85 -21.15 24.05
C GLY A 280 41.05 -21.72 22.87
N ASP A 281 41.15 -23.04 22.62
CA ASP A 281 40.50 -23.72 21.48
C ASP A 281 38.95 -23.65 21.49
N ALA A 282 38.37 -23.19 22.60
CA ALA A 282 36.92 -22.97 22.75
C ALA A 282 36.49 -21.53 22.39
N ALA A 283 37.43 -20.62 22.11
CA ALA A 283 37.13 -19.25 21.74
C ALA A 283 36.76 -19.16 20.24
N PRO A 284 35.68 -18.46 19.86
CA PRO A 284 35.44 -18.12 18.46
C PRO A 284 36.61 -17.32 17.86
N PRO A 285 36.78 -17.31 16.53
CA PRO A 285 37.88 -16.59 15.88
C PRO A 285 37.97 -15.10 16.26
N GLU A 286 36.83 -14.48 16.59
CA GLU A 286 36.73 -13.08 17.02
C GLU A 286 36.46 -12.90 18.53
N GLY A 287 36.48 -13.99 19.31
CA GLY A 287 36.24 -13.98 20.76
C GLY A 287 34.83 -13.51 21.18
N PHE A 288 34.50 -13.67 22.46
CA PHE A 288 33.35 -12.98 23.05
C PHE A 288 33.83 -11.71 23.75
N LEU A 289 33.14 -10.60 23.54
CA LEU A 289 33.34 -9.34 24.24
C LEU A 289 32.37 -9.24 25.41
N THR A 290 32.70 -8.46 26.43
CA THR A 290 31.78 -8.20 27.55
C THR A 290 31.14 -6.83 27.36
N CYS A 291 29.84 -6.80 27.11
CA CYS A 291 29.15 -5.61 26.64
C CYS A 291 27.82 -5.41 27.35
N ILE A 292 27.43 -4.15 27.48
CA ILE A 292 26.09 -3.71 27.88
C ILE A 292 25.34 -3.27 26.63
N HIS A 293 24.01 -3.35 26.63
CA HIS A 293 23.20 -2.87 25.50
C HIS A 293 22.05 -1.95 25.92
N HIS A 294 21.61 -1.14 24.96
CA HIS A 294 20.45 -0.26 25.08
C HIS A 294 19.73 -0.20 23.74
N GLU A 295 18.39 -0.24 23.75
CA GLU A 295 17.57 -0.05 22.56
C GLU A 295 17.74 1.36 22.00
N GLY A 296 17.94 1.48 20.69
CA GLY A 296 18.24 2.71 19.97
C GLY A 296 19.74 2.94 19.74
N GLU A 297 20.04 4.02 19.03
CA GLU A 297 21.42 4.50 18.84
C GLU A 297 21.81 5.44 19.99
N HIS A 298 22.80 5.04 20.78
CA HIS A 298 23.26 5.77 21.96
C HIS A 298 24.78 5.94 21.97
N GLU A 299 25.25 6.96 22.71
CA GLU A 299 26.67 7.09 23.02
C GLU A 299 27.06 6.14 24.15
N CYS A 300 28.23 5.53 24.03
CA CYS A 300 28.71 4.62 25.05
C CYS A 300 29.24 5.34 26.29
N PRO A 301 29.00 4.80 27.50
CA PRO A 301 29.60 5.32 28.71
C PRO A 301 31.11 5.12 28.70
N ALA A 302 31.84 5.96 29.44
CA ALA A 302 33.30 5.91 29.49
C ALA A 302 33.87 4.55 29.99
N THR A 303 33.08 3.79 30.74
CA THR A 303 33.43 2.46 31.24
C THR A 303 33.33 1.35 30.18
N TYR A 304 32.57 1.58 29.10
CA TYR A 304 32.37 0.65 27.98
C TYR A 304 32.56 1.39 26.65
N PRO A 305 33.76 1.88 26.32
CA PRO A 305 33.95 2.87 25.26
C PRO A 305 33.76 2.32 23.83
N ASP A 306 33.79 1.02 23.63
CA ASP A 306 33.82 0.42 22.29
C ASP A 306 32.38 0.16 21.80
N ARG A 307 31.93 0.97 20.83
CA ARG A 307 30.55 1.04 20.36
C ARG A 307 30.29 0.17 19.13
N HIS A 308 29.22 -0.61 19.17
CA HIS A 308 28.67 -1.37 18.06
C HIS A 308 27.16 -1.13 17.94
N VAL A 309 26.62 -1.07 16.72
CA VAL A 309 25.18 -0.92 16.48
C VAL A 309 24.71 -2.09 15.64
N PHE A 310 23.64 -2.73 16.09
CA PHE A 310 23.00 -3.84 15.39
C PHE A 310 21.51 -3.54 15.22
N TYR A 311 20.90 -4.19 14.25
CA TYR A 311 19.50 -4.03 13.86
C TYR A 311 18.81 -5.40 13.93
N ASP A 312 17.53 -5.43 14.28
CA ASP A 312 16.76 -6.67 14.34
C ASP A 312 16.44 -7.22 12.93
N GLY A 313 16.35 -6.33 11.95
CA GLY A 313 16.10 -6.68 10.56
C GLY A 313 16.01 -5.47 9.66
N THR A 314 15.20 -5.59 8.61
CA THR A 314 14.91 -4.51 7.66
C THR A 314 13.42 -4.33 7.48
N GLU A 315 13.01 -3.08 7.33
CA GLU A 315 11.69 -2.74 6.80
C GLU A 315 11.85 -2.31 5.35
N ASP A 316 11.13 -3.01 4.46
CA ASP A 316 11.08 -2.71 3.04
C ASP A 316 9.73 -2.10 2.70
N THR A 317 9.72 -0.79 2.51
CA THR A 317 8.55 -0.03 2.06
C THR A 317 8.58 0.25 0.57
N ARG A 318 9.54 -0.34 -0.17
CA ARG A 318 9.68 -0.09 -1.60
C ARG A 318 8.46 -0.63 -2.33
N GLY A 319 7.94 0.19 -3.23
CA GLY A 319 6.82 -0.16 -4.09
C GLY A 319 6.77 0.75 -5.29
N CYS A 320 5.63 0.72 -5.97
CA CYS A 320 5.41 1.53 -7.17
C CYS A 320 4.28 2.53 -6.95
N ALA A 321 4.51 3.76 -7.40
CA ALA A 321 3.44 4.73 -7.50
C ALA A 321 2.29 4.16 -8.36
N PRO A 322 1.02 4.36 -7.97
CA PRO A 322 -0.10 3.83 -8.74
C PRO A 322 -0.14 4.42 -10.14
N CYS A 323 -0.44 3.59 -11.14
CA CYS A 323 -0.62 4.07 -12.51
C CYS A 323 -1.88 4.93 -12.64
N GLY A 324 -1.76 6.03 -13.38
CA GLY A 324 -2.86 6.90 -13.73
C GLY A 324 -2.79 7.34 -15.19
N CYS A 325 -3.88 7.96 -15.67
CA CYS A 325 -4.00 8.50 -17.01
C CYS A 325 -4.51 9.93 -16.95
N THR A 326 -3.99 10.79 -17.83
CA THR A 326 -4.54 12.13 -18.03
C THR A 326 -5.90 12.08 -18.73
N GLU A 327 -6.59 13.22 -18.81
CA GLU A 327 -7.78 13.37 -19.66
C GLU A 327 -7.41 13.13 -21.14
N PRO A 328 -8.31 12.53 -21.95
CA PRO A 328 -8.10 12.36 -23.39
C PRO A 328 -7.84 13.67 -24.11
N THR A 329 -6.80 13.70 -24.94
CA THR A 329 -6.51 14.83 -25.83
C THR A 329 -6.51 14.40 -27.28
N GLY A 330 -6.75 15.37 -28.19
CA GLY A 330 -6.74 15.13 -29.63
C GLY A 330 -7.95 14.36 -30.18
N ALA A 331 -9.04 14.26 -29.42
CA ALA A 331 -10.27 13.62 -29.88
C ALA A 331 -10.92 14.41 -31.03
N ILE A 332 -11.29 13.73 -32.12
CA ILE A 332 -11.85 14.34 -33.33
C ILE A 332 -13.01 13.49 -33.83
N CYS A 333 -14.17 14.10 -34.09
CA CYS A 333 -15.21 13.50 -34.91
C CYS A 333 -15.35 14.24 -36.23
N ARG A 334 -15.52 13.50 -37.33
CA ARG A 334 -15.94 14.04 -38.63
C ARG A 334 -17.22 13.36 -39.06
N VAL A 335 -18.18 14.18 -39.47
CA VAL A 335 -19.47 13.72 -39.96
C VAL A 335 -19.71 14.20 -41.38
N LEU A 336 -20.40 13.39 -42.19
CA LEU A 336 -20.95 13.79 -43.47
C LEU A 336 -22.42 14.16 -43.22
N ALA A 337 -22.70 15.46 -43.27
CA ALA A 337 -24.02 16.02 -43.09
C ALA A 337 -24.64 16.30 -44.47
N SER A 338 -25.83 15.76 -44.72
CA SER A 338 -26.55 15.87 -45.99
C SER A 338 -27.98 16.35 -45.80
N ALA A 339 -28.44 17.24 -46.67
CA ALA A 339 -29.83 17.65 -46.78
C ALA A 339 -30.40 17.25 -48.15
N PHE A 340 -31.68 16.90 -48.16
CA PHE A 340 -32.39 16.37 -49.32
C PHE A 340 -33.70 17.12 -49.52
N SER A 341 -34.22 17.13 -50.75
CA SER A 341 -35.46 17.82 -51.09
C SER A 341 -36.71 16.97 -50.86
N ASP A 342 -36.55 15.64 -50.79
CA ASP A 342 -37.60 14.68 -50.45
C ASP A 342 -37.55 14.28 -48.97
N GLU A 343 -38.57 13.57 -48.49
CA GLU A 343 -38.65 13.08 -47.11
C GLU A 343 -37.82 11.80 -46.87
N GLY A 344 -37.41 11.10 -47.94
CA GLY A 344 -36.75 9.79 -47.88
C GLY A 344 -35.22 9.82 -48.00
N CYS A 345 -34.59 10.98 -47.80
CA CYS A 345 -33.15 11.20 -47.94
C CYS A 345 -32.56 10.66 -49.26
N SER A 346 -33.25 10.88 -50.39
CA SER A 346 -32.86 10.29 -51.69
C SER A 346 -32.43 11.32 -52.74
N GLN A 347 -33.00 12.52 -52.72
CA GLN A 347 -32.76 13.61 -53.65
C GLN A 347 -31.85 14.65 -53.00
N LEU A 348 -30.53 14.44 -53.12
CA LEU A 348 -29.51 15.28 -52.46
C LEU A 348 -29.61 16.74 -52.94
N VAL A 349 -29.65 17.66 -51.98
CA VAL A 349 -29.58 19.11 -52.21
C VAL A 349 -28.18 19.63 -51.92
N VAL A 350 -27.65 19.31 -50.74
CA VAL A 350 -26.32 19.75 -50.32
C VAL A 350 -25.73 18.76 -49.32
N ALA A 351 -24.42 18.54 -49.39
CA ALA A 351 -23.68 17.76 -48.42
C ALA A 351 -22.33 18.41 -48.10
N GLY A 352 -21.83 18.17 -46.89
CA GLY A 352 -20.53 18.64 -46.44
C GLY A 352 -19.96 17.74 -45.35
N VAL A 353 -18.63 17.63 -45.31
CA VAL A 353 -17.93 17.01 -44.19
C VAL A 353 -17.62 18.10 -43.17
N VAL A 354 -18.01 17.89 -41.93
CA VAL A 354 -17.79 18.83 -40.82
C VAL A 354 -17.10 18.09 -39.69
N GLY A 355 -16.00 18.65 -39.18
CA GLY A 355 -15.22 18.12 -38.09
C GLY A 355 -15.41 18.88 -36.78
N THR A 356 -15.08 18.22 -35.67
CA THR A 356 -15.00 18.87 -34.35
C THR A 356 -13.99 20.01 -34.37
N GLY A 357 -14.41 21.19 -33.90
CA GLY A 357 -13.59 22.40 -33.89
C GLY A 357 -13.57 23.18 -35.20
N ASP A 358 -14.20 22.67 -36.27
CA ASP A 358 -14.36 23.42 -37.51
C ASP A 358 -15.36 24.58 -37.33
N ALA A 359 -15.25 25.60 -38.18
CA ALA A 359 -16.32 26.59 -38.33
C ALA A 359 -17.60 25.90 -38.87
N PRO A 360 -18.80 26.42 -38.57
CA PRO A 360 -20.04 25.88 -39.11
C PRO A 360 -19.98 25.77 -40.64
N PHE A 361 -20.36 24.62 -41.16
CA PHE A 361 -20.46 24.43 -42.61
C PHE A 361 -21.53 25.36 -43.17
N CYS A 362 -21.28 25.94 -44.33
CA CYS A 362 -22.25 26.75 -45.05
C CYS A 362 -22.32 26.31 -46.51
N GLY A 363 -23.44 25.71 -46.89
CA GLY A 363 -23.71 25.28 -48.25
C GLY A 363 -24.69 26.22 -48.94
N THR A 364 -24.38 26.65 -50.17
CA THR A 364 -25.31 27.40 -51.03
C THR A 364 -26.35 26.45 -51.63
N ILE A 365 -27.61 26.87 -51.67
CA ILE A 365 -28.73 26.10 -52.20
C ILE A 365 -29.45 26.94 -53.26
N THR A 366 -29.92 26.32 -54.33
CA THR A 366 -30.72 27.02 -55.33
C THR A 366 -31.97 27.64 -54.68
N PRO A 367 -32.23 28.94 -54.85
CA PRO A 367 -33.40 29.58 -54.26
C PRO A 367 -34.70 28.86 -54.60
N GLY A 368 -35.57 28.66 -53.62
CA GLY A 368 -36.87 27.99 -53.79
C GLY A 368 -36.83 26.46 -53.61
N THR A 369 -35.65 25.86 -53.48
CA THR A 369 -35.48 24.41 -53.23
C THR A 369 -36.04 24.02 -51.86
N ALA A 370 -36.80 22.92 -51.82
CA ALA A 370 -37.27 22.32 -50.57
C ALA A 370 -36.12 21.70 -49.75
N LEU A 371 -36.26 21.73 -48.44
CA LEU A 371 -35.48 20.91 -47.50
C LEU A 371 -36.42 19.89 -46.87
N GLY A 372 -36.57 18.74 -47.52
CA GLY A 372 -37.51 17.68 -47.14
C GLY A 372 -36.98 16.73 -46.06
N SER A 373 -35.67 16.46 -46.04
CA SER A 373 -35.07 15.60 -45.02
C SER A 373 -33.57 15.84 -44.84
N LYS A 374 -33.02 15.29 -43.76
CA LYS A 374 -31.61 15.39 -43.38
C LYS A 374 -31.08 14.05 -42.87
N LEU A 375 -29.80 13.83 -43.09
CA LEU A 375 -29.04 12.65 -42.68
C LEU A 375 -27.64 13.08 -42.23
N VAL A 376 -27.15 12.50 -41.14
CA VAL A 376 -25.75 12.62 -40.71
C VAL A 376 -25.17 11.23 -40.55
N SER A 377 -24.01 11.01 -41.16
CA SER A 377 -23.22 9.79 -40.95
C SER A 377 -21.86 10.13 -40.37
N VAL A 378 -21.41 9.38 -39.36
CA VAL A 378 -20.05 9.52 -38.82
C VAL A 378 -19.07 8.91 -39.81
N VAL A 379 -18.17 9.74 -40.35
CA VAL A 379 -17.16 9.33 -41.34
C VAL A 379 -15.88 8.88 -40.65
N ASN A 380 -15.52 9.56 -39.56
CA ASN A 380 -14.33 9.24 -38.79
C ASN A 380 -14.51 9.68 -37.33
N LEU A 381 -14.12 8.81 -36.42
CA LEU A 381 -14.05 9.10 -35.00
C LEU A 381 -12.67 8.67 -34.48
N HIS A 382 -11.92 9.64 -33.98
CA HIS A 382 -10.70 9.40 -33.23
C HIS A 382 -11.00 9.74 -31.76
N PRO A 383 -10.94 8.75 -30.85
CA PRO A 383 -11.33 8.95 -29.46
C PRO A 383 -10.35 9.83 -28.67
N GLY A 384 -9.15 10.07 -29.22
CA GLY A 384 -8.05 10.76 -28.57
C GLY A 384 -7.10 9.77 -27.88
N GLN A 385 -6.13 10.31 -27.15
CA GLN A 385 -5.16 9.54 -26.38
C GLN A 385 -4.94 10.17 -25.00
N CYS A 386 -4.58 9.34 -24.03
CA CYS A 386 -4.18 9.79 -22.70
C CYS A 386 -2.69 9.54 -22.49
N GLU A 387 -2.04 10.46 -21.80
CA GLU A 387 -0.66 10.26 -21.34
C GLU A 387 -0.68 9.47 -20.03
N PRO A 388 0.05 8.34 -19.93
CA PRO A 388 0.20 7.62 -18.67
C PRO A 388 1.14 8.37 -17.72
N PHE A 389 0.90 8.24 -16.43
CA PHE A 389 1.80 8.68 -15.36
C PHE A 389 1.81 7.67 -14.21
N GLY A 390 2.76 7.79 -13.29
CA GLY A 390 2.94 6.82 -12.23
C GLY A 390 3.97 5.75 -12.60
N GLY A 391 4.04 4.70 -11.78
CA GLY A 391 5.00 3.63 -11.99
C GLY A 391 6.43 4.03 -11.65
N GLU A 392 6.64 5.16 -10.99
CA GLU A 392 7.94 5.48 -10.38
C GLU A 392 8.13 4.67 -9.09
N PRO A 393 9.36 4.23 -8.79
CA PRO A 393 9.66 3.59 -7.52
C PRO A 393 9.48 4.58 -6.37
N VAL A 394 8.79 4.12 -5.33
CA VAL A 394 8.55 4.85 -4.08
C VAL A 394 9.02 4.03 -2.89
N GLY A 395 9.11 4.67 -1.73
CA GLY A 395 9.54 4.03 -0.49
C GLY A 395 11.04 3.81 -0.41
N ASN A 396 11.46 3.10 0.63
CA ASN A 396 12.85 2.79 0.91
C ASN A 396 12.98 1.45 1.65
N ILE A 397 14.18 0.88 1.62
CA ILE A 397 14.57 -0.24 2.48
C ILE A 397 15.59 0.27 3.50
N ALA A 398 15.32 0.03 4.78
CA ALA A 398 16.20 0.47 5.85
C ALA A 398 16.27 -0.56 6.99
N PRO A 399 17.40 -0.66 7.70
CA PRO A 399 17.48 -1.42 8.94
C PRO A 399 16.53 -0.87 10.01
N THR A 400 15.99 -1.74 10.86
CA THR A 400 15.02 -1.39 11.91
C THR A 400 15.47 -1.84 13.29
N ALA A 401 14.86 -1.24 14.33
CA ALA A 401 15.10 -1.57 15.73
C ALA A 401 16.60 -1.61 16.08
N ALA A 402 17.26 -0.45 15.91
CA ALA A 402 18.66 -0.31 16.30
C ALA A 402 18.84 -0.66 17.78
N ALA A 403 19.92 -1.34 18.11
CA ALA A 403 20.39 -1.57 19.47
C ALA A 403 21.89 -1.24 19.54
N THR A 404 22.27 -0.44 20.53
CA THR A 404 23.67 -0.10 20.76
C THR A 404 24.26 -1.05 21.78
N PHE A 405 25.36 -1.70 21.42
CA PHE A 405 26.21 -2.47 22.32
C PHE A 405 27.48 -1.69 22.62
N CYS A 406 27.79 -1.57 23.89
CA CYS A 406 28.99 -0.90 24.39
C CYS A 406 29.84 -1.91 25.13
N CYS A 407 31.05 -2.14 24.66
CA CYS A 407 31.92 -3.20 25.13
C CYS A 407 33.04 -2.65 26.03
N HIS A 408 33.38 -3.44 27.04
CA HIS A 408 34.49 -3.15 27.91
C HIS A 408 35.78 -3.57 27.21
N ARG A 409 36.81 -2.72 27.32
CA ARG A 409 38.15 -3.07 26.86
C ARG A 409 38.73 -4.12 27.78
N SER A 410 38.51 -5.37 27.44
CA SER A 410 39.25 -6.46 28.04
C SER A 410 40.69 -6.31 27.57
N SER A 411 41.61 -5.95 28.46
CA SER A 411 43.03 -6.03 28.17
C SER A 411 43.34 -7.51 27.92
N VAL A 412 43.42 -7.92 26.65
CA VAL A 412 43.96 -9.23 26.30
C VAL A 412 45.38 -9.28 26.86
N PRO A 413 45.72 -10.21 27.78
CA PRO A 413 47.12 -10.38 28.14
C PRO A 413 47.86 -10.88 26.90
N ALA A 414 48.88 -10.10 26.51
CA ALA A 414 49.73 -10.35 25.34
C ALA A 414 50.54 -11.64 25.44
#